data_AF-A0AAD4P8M3-F1
#
_entry.id   AF-A0AAD4P8M3-F1
#
_cell.length_a   1.000
_cell.length_b   1.000
_cell.length_c   1.000
_cell.angle_alpha   90.00
_cell.angle_beta   90.00
_cell.angle_gamma   90.00
#
_symmetry.space_group_name_H-M   'P 1'
#
loop_
_entity.id
_entity.type
_entity.pdbx_description
1 polymer ?
#
loop_
_entity_poly.entity_id
_entity_poly.type
_entity_poly.pdbx_seq_one_letter_code
_entity_poly.pdbx_strand_id
1 'polypeptide(L)'
;MGLHEMQGEKITGPVFGFVKLRPGTPRTQEMVSEIAMKWTKVARTGATEARFNGVDISTVMFTMPKGQDVFELKEFLLSQPEAYEIKIGDQLFRRPGDPTFDEVFLKLQAEKTAEDSDANDEL
;
A
#
# COMPACT_ATOMS: atom_id res chain seq x y z
N MET A 1 -25.83 3.71 -28.48
CA MET A 1 -24.75 4.71 -28.49
C MET A 1 -23.57 4.07 -27.79
N GLY A 2 -22.50 3.85 -28.53
CA GLY A 2 -21.31 3.14 -28.04
C GLY A 2 -20.34 4.04 -27.28
N LEU A 3 -19.21 3.41 -26.95
CA LEU A 3 -17.95 3.98 -26.48
C LEU A 3 -17.97 4.28 -24.97
N HIS A 4 -17.24 3.57 -24.10
CA HIS A 4 -15.84 3.21 -24.25
C HIS A 4 -15.52 1.91 -23.50
N GLU A 5 -14.98 0.96 -24.25
CA GLU A 5 -13.89 0.13 -23.75
C GLU A 5 -12.82 1.03 -23.14
N MET A 6 -12.77 1.09 -21.81
CA MET A 6 -11.54 1.40 -21.09
C MET A 6 -11.12 0.12 -20.37
N GLN A 7 -10.93 -0.95 -21.14
CA GLN A 7 -9.98 -1.97 -20.73
C GLN A 7 -8.65 -1.23 -20.65
N GLY A 8 -8.25 -0.85 -19.44
CA GLY A 8 -6.90 -0.33 -19.18
C GLY A 8 -5.92 -1.22 -19.93
N GLU A 9 -4.91 -0.61 -20.54
CA GLU A 9 -3.89 -1.29 -21.33
C GLU A 9 -3.58 -2.65 -20.69
N LYS A 10 -3.82 -3.74 -21.43
CA LYS A 10 -3.64 -5.08 -20.87
C LYS A 10 -2.17 -5.24 -20.53
N ILE A 11 -1.84 -5.11 -19.24
CA ILE A 11 -0.48 -5.31 -18.77
C ILE A 11 -0.25 -6.82 -18.80
N THR A 12 0.47 -7.30 -19.81
CA THR A 12 0.72 -8.73 -20.01
C THR A 12 2.06 -9.18 -19.46
N GLY A 13 2.99 -8.24 -19.25
CA GLY A 13 4.32 -8.49 -18.70
C GLY A 13 4.36 -8.56 -17.17
N PRO A 14 5.55 -8.82 -16.60
CA PRO A 14 5.76 -8.77 -15.17
C PRO A 14 5.53 -7.35 -14.64
N VAL A 15 4.90 -7.26 -13.48
CA VAL A 15 4.61 -6.02 -12.77
C VAL A 15 5.21 -6.08 -11.38
N PHE A 16 5.70 -4.95 -10.91
CA PHE A 16 6.00 -4.75 -9.51
C PHE A 16 5.39 -3.43 -9.05
N GLY A 17 5.19 -3.32 -7.74
CA GLY A 17 4.68 -2.12 -7.13
C GLY A 17 4.97 -2.08 -5.64
N PHE A 18 4.62 -0.94 -5.05
CA PHE A 18 4.81 -0.68 -3.64
C PHE A 18 3.48 -0.33 -3.00
N VAL A 19 3.28 -0.79 -1.78
CA VAL A 19 2.13 -0.48 -0.94
C VAL A 19 2.67 0.21 0.29
N LYS A 20 2.32 1.49 0.45
CA LYS A 20 2.48 2.20 1.69
C LYS A 20 1.38 1.76 2.66
N LEU A 21 1.80 1.39 3.86
CA LEU A 21 0.91 0.98 4.94
C LEU A 21 0.34 2.20 5.65
N ARG A 22 -0.85 2.06 6.24
CA ARG A 22 -1.58 3.14 6.93
C ARG A 22 -0.69 3.83 7.98
N PRO A 23 -0.40 5.14 7.82
CA PRO A 23 0.36 5.91 8.80
C PRO A 23 -0.31 5.92 10.18
N GLY A 24 0.47 6.18 11.24
CA GLY A 24 -0.04 6.33 12.61
C GLY A 24 -0.29 5.02 13.34
N THR A 25 -0.15 3.86 12.69
CA THR A 25 -0.14 2.56 13.36
C THR A 25 1.29 2.13 13.64
N PRO A 26 1.70 1.96 14.91
CA PRO A 26 3.01 1.41 15.26
C PRO A 26 3.17 0.00 14.68
N ARG A 27 4.31 -0.27 14.04
CA ARG A 27 4.62 -1.57 13.44
C ARG A 27 6.09 -1.93 13.65
N THR A 28 6.35 -3.22 13.82
CA THR A 28 7.69 -3.81 13.71
C THR A 28 7.90 -4.44 12.34
N GLN A 29 9.14 -4.83 12.04
CA GLN A 29 9.45 -5.54 10.81
C GLN A 29 8.77 -6.92 10.74
N GLU A 30 8.58 -7.61 11.88
CA GLU A 30 7.82 -8.87 11.92
C GLU A 30 6.37 -8.64 11.51
N MET A 31 5.72 -7.59 12.03
CA MET A 31 4.33 -7.27 11.68
C MET A 31 4.15 -7.00 10.19
N VAL A 32 5.08 -6.27 9.56
CA VAL A 32 5.04 -6.03 8.11
C VAL A 32 5.26 -7.33 7.33
N SER A 33 6.15 -8.20 7.81
CA SER A 33 6.36 -9.51 7.21
C SER A 33 5.10 -10.38 7.29
N GLU A 34 4.38 -10.35 8.41
CA GLU A 34 3.10 -11.03 8.56
C GLU A 34 2.02 -10.50 7.60
N ILE A 35 1.93 -9.17 7.43
CA ILE A 35 1.02 -8.55 6.45
C ILE A 35 1.35 -9.06 5.04
N ALA A 36 2.62 -9.02 4.65
CA ALA A 36 3.08 -9.51 3.35
C ALA A 36 2.78 -11.02 3.15
N MET A 37 3.00 -11.85 4.16
CA MET A 37 2.66 -13.27 4.11
C MET A 37 1.15 -13.49 3.96
N LYS A 38 0.31 -12.76 4.71
CA LYS A 38 -1.15 -12.83 4.61
C LYS A 38 -1.61 -12.45 3.20
N TRP A 39 -1.16 -11.32 2.66
CA TRP A 39 -1.51 -10.88 1.31
C TRP A 39 -1.02 -11.86 0.23
N THR A 40 0.17 -12.44 0.38
CA THR A 40 0.66 -13.49 -0.55
C THR A 40 -0.25 -14.72 -0.54
N LYS A 41 -0.69 -15.15 0.65
CA LYS A 41 -1.60 -16.30 0.78
C LYS A 41 -2.95 -16.01 0.12
N VAL A 42 -3.50 -14.82 0.32
CA VAL A 42 -4.79 -14.41 -0.26
C VAL A 42 -4.69 -14.27 -1.79
N ALA A 43 -3.65 -13.62 -2.30
CA ALA A 43 -3.41 -13.49 -3.73
C ALA A 43 -3.35 -14.87 -4.41
N ARG A 44 -2.61 -15.81 -3.82
CA ARG A 44 -2.53 -17.20 -4.32
C ARG A 44 -3.89 -17.89 -4.35
N THR A 45 -4.74 -17.68 -3.34
CA THR A 45 -6.10 -18.25 -3.33
C THR A 45 -7.04 -17.60 -4.35
N GLY A 46 -6.83 -16.33 -4.69
CA GLY A 46 -7.56 -15.60 -5.72
C GLY A 46 -7.01 -15.82 -7.13
N ALA A 47 -6.26 -16.90 -7.38
CA ALA A 47 -5.59 -17.22 -8.65
C ALA A 47 -4.61 -16.15 -9.17
N THR A 48 -4.28 -15.15 -8.36
CA THR A 48 -3.29 -14.11 -8.67
C THR A 48 -1.91 -14.59 -8.20
N GLU A 49 -0.93 -14.67 -9.11
CA GLU A 49 0.43 -15.12 -8.79
C GLU A 49 1.29 -14.02 -8.11
N ALA A 50 0.66 -13.06 -7.42
CA ALA A 50 1.38 -11.99 -6.74
C ALA A 50 2.11 -12.47 -5.48
N ARG A 51 3.32 -11.96 -5.27
CA ARG A 51 4.14 -12.21 -4.08
C ARG A 51 4.43 -10.88 -3.39
N PHE A 52 4.31 -10.86 -2.08
CA PHE A 52 4.56 -9.67 -1.27
C PHE A 52 5.76 -9.86 -0.36
N ASN A 53 6.56 -8.81 -0.20
CA ASN A 53 7.71 -8.78 0.69
C ASN A 53 7.76 -7.44 1.43
N GLY A 54 8.02 -7.47 2.74
CA GLY A 54 8.28 -6.25 3.51
C GLY A 54 9.56 -5.56 3.05
N VAL A 55 9.51 -4.25 2.85
CA VAL A 55 10.68 -3.42 2.52
C VAL A 55 11.17 -2.69 3.76
N ASP A 56 10.25 -2.03 4.45
CA ASP A 56 10.48 -1.30 5.71
C ASP A 56 9.20 -1.35 6.57
N ILE A 57 9.22 -0.72 7.75
CA ILE A 57 8.09 -0.74 8.70
C ILE A 57 6.77 -0.11 8.17
N SER A 58 6.84 0.59 7.04
CA SER A 58 5.73 1.30 6.40
C SER A 58 5.49 0.88 4.95
N THR A 59 6.30 -0.01 4.38
CA THR A 59 6.25 -0.32 2.95
C THR A 59 6.32 -1.83 2.70
N VAL A 60 5.39 -2.33 1.87
CA VAL A 60 5.41 -3.68 1.30
C VAL A 60 5.58 -3.57 -0.21
N MET A 61 6.51 -4.34 -0.79
CA MET A 61 6.62 -4.49 -2.24
C MET A 61 5.81 -5.71 -2.68
N PHE A 62 5.20 -5.62 -3.86
CA PHE A 62 4.66 -6.80 -4.55
C PHE A 62 5.32 -6.99 -5.92
N THR A 63 5.41 -8.25 -6.34
CA THR A 63 5.75 -8.63 -7.72
C THR A 63 4.70 -9.59 -8.24
N MET A 64 4.41 -9.49 -9.53
CA MET A 64 3.42 -10.31 -10.21
C MET A 64 3.96 -10.69 -11.59
N PRO A 65 4.15 -11.98 -11.90
CA PRO A 65 4.76 -12.40 -13.17
C PRO A 65 3.87 -12.12 -14.38
N LYS A 66 2.55 -12.08 -14.19
CA LYS A 66 1.56 -11.77 -15.22
C LYS A 66 0.73 -10.58 -14.74
N GLY A 67 0.88 -9.40 -15.34
CA GLY A 67 0.17 -8.19 -14.90
C GLY A 67 -1.32 -8.12 -15.22
N GLN A 68 -1.92 -9.17 -15.79
CA GLN A 68 -3.28 -9.13 -16.33
C GLN A 68 -4.33 -8.76 -15.27
N ASP A 69 -4.10 -9.22 -14.04
CA ASP A 69 -5.01 -9.01 -12.90
C ASP A 69 -4.47 -7.95 -11.92
N VAL A 70 -3.54 -7.09 -12.34
CA VAL A 70 -2.95 -6.07 -11.46
C VAL A 70 -4.00 -5.08 -10.92
N PHE A 71 -5.05 -4.80 -11.69
CA PHE A 71 -6.14 -3.94 -11.24
C PHE A 71 -7.02 -4.63 -10.21
N GLU A 72 -7.22 -5.95 -10.29
CA GLU A 72 -7.89 -6.72 -9.26
C GLU A 72 -7.05 -6.75 -7.98
N LEU A 73 -5.74 -6.93 -8.10
CA LEU A 73 -4.81 -6.84 -6.98
C LEU A 73 -4.87 -5.46 -6.30
N LYS A 74 -4.95 -4.39 -7.09
CA LYS A 74 -5.12 -3.01 -6.58
C LYS A 74 -6.42 -2.87 -5.79
N GLU A 75 -7.56 -3.32 -6.33
CA GLU A 75 -8.85 -3.25 -5.63
C GLU A 75 -8.82 -4.08 -4.33
N PHE A 76 -8.25 -5.29 -4.37
CA PHE A 76 -8.03 -6.11 -3.19
C PHE A 76 -7.20 -5.36 -2.15
N LEU A 77 -6.04 -4.81 -2.53
CA LEU A 77 -5.18 -4.09 -1.59
C LEU A 77 -5.88 -2.87 -1.00
N LEU A 78 -6.59 -2.07 -1.80
CA LEU A 78 -7.35 -0.93 -1.29
C LEU A 78 -8.48 -1.34 -0.35
N SER A 79 -8.98 -2.58 -0.42
CA SER A 79 -9.95 -3.10 0.57
C SER A 79 -9.31 -3.41 1.93
N GLN A 80 -7.99 -3.65 1.99
CA GLN A 80 -7.29 -4.02 3.23
C GLN A 80 -7.03 -2.79 4.11
N PRO A 81 -7.41 -2.81 5.40
CA PRO A 81 -7.27 -1.64 6.28
C PRO A 81 -5.81 -1.18 6.45
N GLU A 82 -4.85 -2.10 6.33
CA GLU A 82 -3.43 -1.82 6.44
C GLU A 82 -2.88 -1.07 5.23
N ALA A 83 -3.50 -1.15 4.05
CA ALA A 83 -3.04 -0.45 2.86
C ALA A 83 -3.53 1.01 2.86
N TYR A 84 -2.67 1.91 2.38
CA TYR A 84 -2.96 3.33 2.27
C TYR A 84 -2.80 3.84 0.84
N GLU A 85 -1.62 3.65 0.27
CA GLU A 85 -1.28 4.11 -1.07
C GLU A 85 -0.55 3.00 -1.84
N ILE A 86 -0.91 2.80 -3.10
CA ILE A 86 -0.32 1.80 -3.98
C ILE A 86 0.35 2.52 -5.15
N LYS A 87 1.62 2.21 -5.38
CA LYS A 87 2.38 2.67 -6.55
C LYS A 87 2.60 1.52 -7.53
N ILE A 88 2.19 1.70 -8.78
CA ILE A 88 2.37 0.75 -9.88
C ILE A 88 2.93 1.52 -11.07
N GLY A 89 4.21 1.30 -11.39
CA GLY A 89 4.92 2.19 -12.31
C GLY A 89 4.89 3.64 -11.79
N ASP A 90 4.37 4.54 -12.62
CA ASP A 90 4.21 5.98 -12.28
C ASP A 90 2.81 6.33 -11.73
N GLN A 91 1.91 5.34 -11.63
CA GLN A 91 0.56 5.56 -11.14
C GLN A 91 0.48 5.35 -9.63
N LEU A 92 -0.22 6.27 -8.95
CA LEU A 92 -0.53 6.19 -7.52
C LEU A 92 -2.03 6.01 -7.33
N PHE A 93 -2.39 5.04 -6.49
CA PHE A 93 -3.77 4.71 -6.15
C PHE A 93 -3.98 4.82 -4.64
N ARG A 94 -5.08 5.46 -4.25
CA ARG A 94 -5.53 5.64 -2.87
C ARG A 94 -7.03 5.45 -2.80
N ARG A 95 -7.56 5.28 -1.58
CA ARG A 95 -9.01 5.31 -1.38
C ARG A 95 -9.53 6.73 -1.66
N PRO A 96 -10.77 6.87 -2.18
CA PRO A 96 -11.36 8.18 -2.41
C PRO A 96 -11.37 9.03 -1.12
N GLY A 97 -10.82 10.23 -1.19
CA GLY A 97 -10.77 11.18 -0.08
C GLY A 97 -9.53 11.07 0.84
N ASP A 98 -8.72 10.01 0.71
CA ASP A 98 -7.47 9.92 1.48
C ASP A 98 -6.42 10.94 0.93
N PRO A 99 -5.80 11.78 1.78
CA PRO A 99 -4.67 12.64 1.39
C PRO A 99 -3.44 11.83 0.94
N THR A 100 -2.36 12.47 0.52
CA THR A 100 -1.15 11.73 0.11
C THR A 100 -0.47 11.12 1.33
N PHE A 101 0.29 10.03 1.12
CA PHE A 101 1.04 9.41 2.21
C PHE A 101 1.99 10.40 2.88
N ASP A 102 2.74 11.18 2.08
CA ASP A 102 3.67 12.19 2.59
C ASP A 102 2.99 13.26 3.43
N GLU A 103 1.82 13.77 3.01
CA GLU A 103 1.08 14.77 3.81
C GLU A 103 0.67 14.23 5.18
N VAL A 104 0.18 12.98 5.26
CA VAL A 104 -0.20 12.36 6.54
C VAL A 104 1.03 12.05 7.37
N PHE A 105 2.08 11.54 6.74
CA PHE A 105 3.31 11.19 7.42
C PHE A 105 3.99 12.42 8.04
N LEU A 106 4.02 13.55 7.31
CA LEU A 106 4.54 14.82 7.80
C LEU A 106 3.72 15.37 8.98
N LYS A 107 2.38 15.31 8.90
CA LYS A 107 1.51 15.75 9.99
C LYS A 107 1.75 14.95 11.27
N LEU A 108 1.78 13.62 11.17
CA LEU A 108 2.02 12.74 12.31
C LEU A 108 3.41 12.95 12.94
N GLN A 109 4.44 13.25 12.14
CA GLN A 109 5.74 13.59 12.69
C GLN A 109 5.74 14.93 13.42
N ALA A 110 5.05 15.94 12.86
CA ALA A 110 4.92 17.25 13.51
C ALA A 110 4.17 17.16 14.85
N GLU A 111 3.09 16.37 14.90
CA GLU A 111 2.33 16.10 16.14
C GLU A 111 3.21 15.43 17.19
N LYS A 112 3.98 14.40 16.80
CA LYS A 112 4.88 13.70 17.72
C LYS A 112 6.00 14.60 18.27
N THR A 113 6.54 15.52 17.47
CA THR A 113 7.55 16.49 17.95
C THR A 113 6.96 17.53 18.91
N ALA A 114 5.69 17.92 18.71
CA ALA A 114 5.00 18.83 19.62
C ALA A 114 4.71 18.16 20.98
N GLU A 115 4.25 16.91 20.99
CA GLU A 115 4.01 16.17 22.24
C GLU A 115 5.28 15.94 23.08
N ASP A 116 6.42 15.70 22.43
CA ASP A 116 7.71 15.51 23.13
C ASP A 116 8.24 16.82 23.76
N SER A 117 7.88 17.97 23.17
CA SER A 117 8.29 19.30 23.66
C SER A 117 7.48 19.77 24.87
N ASP A 118 6.19 19.39 24.95
CA ASP A 118 5.30 19.75 26.07
C ASP A 118 5.60 18.92 27.33
N ALA A 119 6.09 17.67 27.18
CA ALA A 119 6.44 16.79 28.29
C ALA A 119 7.71 17.19 29.07
N ASN A 120 8.50 18.14 28.55
CA ASN A 120 9.75 18.60 29.17
C ASN A 120 9.61 19.94 29.92
N ASP A 121 8.42 20.56 29.94
CA ASP A 121 8.17 21.85 30.63
C ASP A 121 7.52 21.68 32.03
N GLU A 122 7.23 20.43 32.47
CA GLU A 122 6.65 20.12 33.79
C GLU A 122 7.64 19.52 34.82
N LEU A 123 8.96 19.80 34.71
CA LEU A 123 9.98 19.41 35.71
C LEU A 123 10.71 20.60 36.35
#